data_AF-A0AAW2KWX2-F1
#
_entry.id   AF-A0AAW2KWX2-F1
#
_cell.length_a   1.000
_cell.length_b   1.000
_cell.length_c   1.000
_cell.angle_alpha   90.00
_cell.angle_beta   90.00
_cell.angle_gamma   90.00
#
_symmetry.space_group_name_H-M   'P 1'
#
loop_
_entity.id
_entity.type
_entity.pdbx_description
1 polymer ?
#
loop_
_entity_poly.entity_id
_entity_poly.type
_entity_poly.pdbx_seq_one_letter_code
_entity_poly.pdbx_strand_id
1 'polypeptide(L)'
;MLSIEEIGKTNFAGLVGCLTWNVVAVTVAWIKGEGPIIWFLAIIYFMSGVPGAYMLWYRPLYRATRTDSALNFGWFFLTYSFHIGFCVFATIAPPIIFKGNSLTGILPAIDLLTGKAMVFYLIGFGLFCVESLISIWVIQQVYMYFRGSGKAAEMKREATRQTMMAAL
;
A
#
# COMPACT_ATOMS: atom_id res chain seq x y z
N MET A 1 -22.77 -2.66 5.52
CA MET A 1 -21.68 -2.70 4.54
C MET A 1 -20.92 -1.40 4.68
N LEU A 2 -19.59 -1.44 4.92
CA LEU A 2 -18.78 -0.22 5.03
C LEU A 2 -18.78 0.53 3.70
N SER A 3 -18.76 1.86 3.75
CA SER A 3 -18.60 2.70 2.57
C SER A 3 -17.20 2.54 1.98
N ILE A 4 -17.04 2.82 0.67
CA ILE A 4 -15.74 2.77 -0.01
C ILE A 4 -14.71 3.71 0.65
N GLU A 5 -15.17 4.87 1.13
CA GLU A 5 -14.34 5.84 1.85
C GLU A 5 -13.82 5.26 3.18
N GLU A 6 -14.67 4.58 3.95
CA GLU A 6 -14.30 3.94 5.21
C GLU A 6 -13.31 2.78 5.00
N ILE A 7 -13.54 1.97 3.97
CA ILE A 7 -12.65 0.87 3.60
C ILE A 7 -11.27 1.43 3.22
N GLY A 8 -11.21 2.47 2.39
CA GLY A 8 -9.96 3.13 2.01
C GLY A 8 -9.23 3.76 3.19
N LYS A 9 -9.96 4.39 4.11
CA LYS A 9 -9.40 4.97 5.34
C LYS A 9 -8.81 3.91 6.27
N THR A 10 -9.48 2.77 6.39
CA THR A 10 -9.02 1.64 7.21
C THR A 10 -7.74 1.04 6.65
N ASN A 11 -7.67 0.82 5.34
CA ASN A 11 -6.44 0.33 4.71
C ASN A 11 -5.29 1.35 4.84
N PHE A 12 -5.59 2.65 4.70
CA PHE A 12 -4.56 3.69 4.87
C PHE A 12 -3.99 3.70 6.30
N ALA A 13 -4.86 3.58 7.30
CA ALA A 13 -4.44 3.44 8.70
C ALA A 13 -3.63 2.15 8.94
N GLY A 14 -4.00 1.05 8.27
CA GLY A 14 -3.27 -0.21 8.27
C GLY A 14 -1.82 -0.06 7.78
N LEU A 15 -1.61 0.59 6.63
CA LEU A 15 -0.28 0.93 6.12
C LEU A 15 0.52 1.79 7.12
N VAL A 16 -0.09 2.82 7.72
CA VAL A 16 0.57 3.65 8.74
C VAL A 16 1.02 2.78 9.90
N GLY A 17 0.15 1.91 10.40
CA GLY A 17 0.47 0.96 11.48
C GLY A 17 1.63 0.02 11.10
N CYS A 18 1.63 -0.53 9.89
CA CYS A 18 2.70 -1.41 9.39
C CYS A 18 4.05 -0.67 9.36
N LEU A 19 4.08 0.54 8.80
CA LEU A 19 5.32 1.32 8.69
C LEU A 19 5.80 1.83 10.06
N THR A 20 4.89 2.20 10.97
CA THR A 20 5.26 2.54 12.36
C THR A 20 5.87 1.34 13.06
N TRP A 21 5.26 0.16 12.95
CA TRP A 21 5.82 -1.05 13.54
C TRP A 21 7.17 -1.42 12.92
N ASN A 22 7.33 -1.23 11.61
CA ASN A 22 8.60 -1.42 10.92
C ASN A 22 9.72 -0.56 11.55
N VAL A 23 9.47 0.72 11.79
CA VAL A 23 10.42 1.62 12.47
C VAL A 23 10.76 1.11 13.87
N VAL A 24 9.77 0.67 14.65
CA VAL A 24 10.00 0.11 16.00
C VAL A 24 10.88 -1.13 15.95
N ALA A 25 10.55 -2.10 15.09
CA ALA A 25 11.29 -3.34 14.97
C ALA A 25 12.74 -3.11 14.50
N VAL A 26 12.93 -2.26 13.50
CA VAL A 26 14.27 -1.93 12.98
C VAL A 26 15.07 -1.11 13.99
N THR A 27 14.43 -0.29 14.82
CA THR A 27 15.11 0.40 15.95
C THR A 27 15.64 -0.61 16.97
N VAL A 28 14.86 -1.64 17.31
CA VAL A 28 15.33 -2.73 18.19
C VAL A 28 16.52 -3.48 17.57
N ALA A 29 16.48 -3.71 16.26
CA ALA A 29 17.56 -4.38 15.54
C ALA A 29 18.84 -3.52 15.52
N TRP A 30 18.71 -2.21 15.27
CA TRP A 30 19.82 -1.26 15.30
C TRP A 30 20.47 -1.16 16.69
N ILE A 31 19.68 -1.08 17.77
CA ILE A 31 20.19 -1.08 19.15
C ILE A 31 20.97 -2.38 19.47
N LYS A 32 20.62 -3.48 18.82
CA LYS A 32 21.28 -4.79 18.98
C LYS A 32 22.53 -4.98 18.11
N GLY A 33 22.95 -3.97 17.36
CA GLY A 33 24.19 -3.99 16.59
C GLY A 33 24.00 -4.13 15.07
N GLU A 34 22.77 -4.16 14.56
CA GLU A 34 22.55 -4.01 13.11
C GLU A 34 23.02 -2.62 12.63
N GLY A 35 23.38 -2.51 11.34
CA GLY A 35 23.95 -1.26 10.82
C GLY A 35 22.94 -0.09 10.78
N PRO A 36 23.36 1.17 11.02
CA PRO A 36 22.44 2.32 11.03
C PRO A 36 21.73 2.56 9.69
N ILE A 37 22.27 2.03 8.59
CA ILE A 37 21.67 2.12 7.25
C ILE A 37 20.27 1.48 7.21
N ILE A 38 20.06 0.34 7.88
CA ILE A 38 18.72 -0.29 7.87
C ILE A 38 17.69 0.59 8.60
N TRP A 39 18.13 1.29 9.64
CA TRP A 39 17.31 2.21 10.41
C TRP A 39 16.94 3.47 9.63
N PHE A 40 17.92 4.10 8.95
CA PHE A 40 17.63 5.23 8.06
C PHE A 40 16.63 4.86 6.96
N LEU A 41 16.78 3.68 6.36
CA LEU A 41 15.84 3.17 5.36
C LEU A 41 14.42 3.01 5.94
N ALA A 42 14.27 2.47 7.15
CA ALA A 42 12.97 2.34 7.80
C ALA A 42 12.28 3.71 8.02
N ILE A 43 13.05 4.73 8.40
CA ILE A 43 12.54 6.10 8.54
C ILE A 43 12.14 6.67 7.17
N ILE A 44 12.94 6.46 6.13
CA ILE A 44 12.60 6.90 4.76
C ILE A 44 11.30 6.26 4.30
N TYR A 45 11.09 4.96 4.53
CA TYR A 45 9.84 4.28 4.16
C TYR A 45 8.65 4.87 4.88
N PHE A 46 8.77 5.19 6.17
CA PHE A 46 7.70 5.84 6.91
C PHE A 46 7.39 7.24 6.36
N MET A 47 8.43 8.07 6.23
CA MET A 47 8.31 9.47 5.82
C MET A 47 7.88 9.65 4.37
N SER A 48 8.22 8.73 3.47
CA SER A 48 7.80 8.78 2.06
C SER A 48 6.54 7.95 1.80
N GLY A 49 6.42 6.78 2.43
CA GLY A 49 5.33 5.84 2.23
C GLY A 49 3.98 6.37 2.72
N VAL A 50 3.94 7.01 3.89
CA VAL A 50 2.68 7.54 4.43
C VAL A 50 2.16 8.73 3.60
N PRO A 51 2.96 9.80 3.33
CA PRO A 51 2.50 10.89 2.47
C PRO A 51 2.26 10.43 1.03
N GLY A 52 3.10 9.54 0.50
CA GLY A 52 2.95 8.96 -0.83
C GLY A 52 1.63 8.22 -0.98
N ALA A 53 1.29 7.33 -0.04
CA ALA A 53 0.00 6.62 -0.03
C ALA A 53 -1.20 7.57 0.07
N TYR A 54 -1.11 8.59 0.93
CA TYR A 54 -2.15 9.61 1.07
C TYR A 54 -2.42 10.33 -0.26
N MET A 55 -1.35 10.81 -0.91
CA MET A 55 -1.46 11.59 -2.14
C MET A 55 -1.82 10.75 -3.36
N LEU A 56 -1.25 9.55 -3.48
CA LEU A 56 -1.32 8.74 -4.69
C LEU A 56 -2.60 7.93 -4.80
N TRP A 57 -3.14 7.40 -3.71
CA TRP A 57 -4.31 6.52 -3.78
C TRP A 57 -5.44 6.89 -2.81
N TYR A 58 -5.16 7.28 -1.56
CA TYR A 58 -6.25 7.57 -0.61
C TYR A 58 -7.04 8.83 -0.99
N ARG A 59 -6.35 9.95 -1.26
CA ARG A 59 -6.98 11.19 -1.68
C ARG A 59 -7.69 11.05 -3.05
N PRO A 60 -7.12 10.39 -4.07
CA PRO A 60 -7.83 10.09 -5.31
C PRO A 60 -9.07 9.22 -5.10
N LEU A 61 -9.04 8.20 -4.25
CA LEU A 61 -10.21 7.37 -3.94
C LEU A 61 -11.34 8.18 -3.28
N TYR A 62 -10.99 9.02 -2.30
CA TYR A 62 -11.93 9.91 -1.64
C TYR A 62 -12.54 10.92 -2.63
N ARG A 63 -11.74 11.46 -3.55
CA ARG A 63 -12.25 12.34 -4.61
C ARG A 63 -13.15 11.60 -5.60
N ALA A 64 -12.77 10.39 -5.99
CA ALA A 64 -13.50 9.59 -6.95
C ALA A 64 -14.93 9.27 -6.47
N THR A 65 -15.06 8.98 -5.18
CA THR A 65 -16.35 8.70 -4.52
C THR A 65 -17.20 9.97 -4.32
N ARG A 66 -16.58 11.11 -4.00
CA ARG A 66 -17.31 12.38 -3.77
C ARG A 66 -17.68 13.15 -5.05
N THR A 67 -16.82 13.16 -6.06
CA THR A 67 -17.03 13.92 -7.31
C THR A 67 -17.48 13.04 -8.46
N ASP A 68 -17.75 11.76 -8.20
CA ASP A 68 -18.15 10.74 -9.15
C ASP A 68 -17.18 10.51 -10.34
N SER A 69 -15.95 11.05 -10.28
CA SER A 69 -15.03 11.10 -11.42
C SER A 69 -14.37 9.76 -11.75
N ALA A 70 -14.60 9.26 -12.97
CA ALA A 70 -14.02 8.01 -13.46
C ALA A 70 -12.50 8.09 -13.72
N LEU A 71 -11.96 9.27 -14.04
CA LEU A 71 -10.51 9.50 -14.13
C LEU A 71 -9.82 9.33 -12.77
N ASN A 72 -10.44 9.81 -11.69
CA ASN A 72 -9.91 9.62 -10.33
C ASN A 72 -9.94 8.13 -9.93
N PHE A 73 -10.96 7.37 -10.35
CA PHE A 73 -10.97 5.90 -10.20
C PHE A 73 -9.83 5.24 -10.98
N GLY A 74 -9.59 5.64 -12.23
CA GLY A 74 -8.48 5.13 -13.03
C GLY A 74 -7.11 5.37 -12.38
N TRP A 75 -6.88 6.60 -11.89
CA TRP A 75 -5.66 6.95 -11.17
C TRP A 75 -5.50 6.13 -9.89
N PHE A 76 -6.59 5.96 -9.12
CA PHE A 76 -6.60 5.09 -7.94
C PHE A 76 -6.19 3.66 -8.29
N PHE A 77 -6.80 3.01 -9.29
CA PHE A 77 -6.45 1.63 -9.62
C PHE A 77 -4.98 1.46 -10.00
N LEU A 78 -4.42 2.41 -10.76
CA LEU A 78 -3.01 2.41 -11.15
C LEU A 78 -2.09 2.51 -9.93
N THR A 79 -2.26 3.54 -9.10
CA THR A 79 -1.38 3.80 -7.96
C THR A 79 -1.56 2.78 -6.84
N TYR A 80 -2.79 2.31 -6.63
CA TYR A 80 -3.11 1.31 -5.62
C TYR A 80 -2.53 -0.07 -5.97
N SER A 81 -2.37 -0.40 -7.25
CA SER A 81 -1.66 -1.60 -7.68
C SER A 81 -0.18 -1.59 -7.24
N PHE A 82 0.48 -0.43 -7.31
CA PHE A 82 1.83 -0.28 -6.77
C PHE A 82 1.87 -0.43 -5.24
N HIS A 83 0.86 0.09 -4.53
CA HIS A 83 0.72 -0.10 -3.09
C HIS A 83 0.56 -1.58 -2.71
N ILE A 84 -0.29 -2.35 -3.41
CA ILE A 84 -0.40 -3.80 -3.21
C ILE A 84 0.96 -4.47 -3.46
N GLY A 85 1.63 -4.12 -4.56
CA GLY A 85 2.97 -4.62 -4.87
C GLY A 85 3.98 -4.34 -3.76
N PHE A 86 3.96 -3.13 -3.20
CA PHE A 86 4.80 -2.75 -2.06
C PHE A 86 4.50 -3.60 -0.81
N CYS A 87 3.23 -3.77 -0.43
CA CYS A 87 2.86 -4.56 0.76
C CYS A 87 3.26 -6.03 0.62
N VAL A 88 3.05 -6.62 -0.56
CA VAL A 88 3.47 -8.01 -0.86
C VAL A 88 5.00 -8.11 -0.83
N PHE A 89 5.69 -7.14 -1.42
CA PHE A 89 7.14 -7.07 -1.36
C PHE A 89 7.64 -6.96 0.09
N ALA A 90 7.03 -6.11 0.92
CA ALA A 90 7.39 -5.91 2.32
C ALA A 90 7.11 -7.16 3.19
N THR A 91 6.08 -7.94 2.84
CA THR A 91 5.78 -9.22 3.48
C THR A 91 6.92 -10.22 3.29
N ILE A 92 7.53 -10.27 2.10
CA ILE A 92 8.65 -11.17 1.81
C ILE A 92 9.99 -10.55 2.29
N ALA A 93 10.18 -9.26 2.00
CA ALA A 93 11.39 -8.47 2.16
C ALA A 93 12.65 -9.16 1.61
N PRO A 94 12.70 -9.48 0.31
CA PRO A 94 13.88 -10.09 -0.30
C PRO A 94 15.08 -9.13 -0.27
N PRO A 95 16.31 -9.61 0.02
CA PRO A 95 17.51 -8.78 0.18
C PRO A 95 18.12 -8.34 -1.17
N ILE A 96 17.28 -8.02 -2.15
CA ILE A 96 17.69 -7.70 -3.53
C ILE A 96 17.78 -6.18 -3.73
N ILE A 97 16.81 -5.43 -3.19
CA ILE A 97 16.65 -3.99 -3.44
C ILE A 97 16.98 -3.15 -2.19
N PHE A 98 16.80 -3.73 -1.00
CA PHE A 98 17.05 -3.07 0.27
C PHE A 98 18.03 -3.92 1.09
N LYS A 99 18.90 -3.27 1.90
CA LYS A 99 19.70 -4.01 2.88
C LYS A 99 18.74 -4.84 3.74
N GLY A 100 18.92 -6.16 3.73
CA GLY A 100 17.89 -7.16 4.04
C GLY A 100 17.01 -6.84 5.25
N ASN A 101 17.56 -6.27 6.31
CA ASN A 101 16.85 -6.08 7.57
C ASN A 101 16.07 -4.76 7.70
N SER A 102 15.92 -3.93 6.66
CA SER A 102 15.20 -2.64 6.74
C SER A 102 13.67 -2.76 6.70
N LEU A 103 13.13 -3.91 6.27
CA LEU A 103 11.71 -4.23 6.29
C LEU A 103 11.46 -5.49 7.13
N THR A 104 10.39 -5.50 7.91
CA THR A 104 9.99 -6.63 8.76
C THR A 104 9.27 -7.73 7.99
N GLY A 105 9.87 -8.24 6.91
CA GLY A 105 9.33 -9.38 6.17
C GLY A 105 9.72 -10.72 6.79
N ILE A 106 9.23 -11.81 6.19
CA ILE A 106 9.55 -13.17 6.65
C ILE A 106 11.03 -13.50 6.50
N LEU A 107 11.70 -13.06 5.43
CA LEU A 107 13.12 -13.38 5.22
C LEU A 107 14.02 -12.72 6.28
N PRO A 108 13.86 -11.42 6.60
CA PRO A 108 14.60 -10.79 7.70
C PRO A 108 14.25 -11.34 9.08
N ALA A 109 13.01 -11.80 9.28
CA ALA A 109 12.64 -12.48 10.52
C ALA A 109 13.42 -13.79 10.73
N ILE A 110 13.68 -14.53 9.65
CA ILE A 110 14.49 -15.75 9.66
C ILE A 110 15.98 -15.42 9.74
N ASP A 111 16.46 -14.33 9.14
CA ASP A 111 17.87 -13.94 9.24
C ASP A 111 18.28 -13.60 10.68
N LEU A 112 17.36 -13.01 11.46
CA LEU A 112 17.57 -12.56 12.84
C LEU A 112 17.30 -13.65 13.91
N LEU A 113 17.47 -14.93 13.56
CA LEU A 113 17.03 -16.14 14.27
C LEU A 113 17.45 -16.32 15.75
N THR A 114 18.28 -15.44 16.33
CA THR A 114 18.91 -15.68 17.65
C THR A 114 18.51 -14.71 18.77
N GLY A 115 17.37 -14.00 18.69
CA GLY A 115 16.91 -13.27 19.87
C GLY A 115 15.56 -12.56 19.76
N LYS A 116 15.23 -11.75 20.77
CA LYS A 116 13.95 -10.99 20.86
C LYS A 116 13.63 -10.15 19.61
N ALA A 117 14.63 -9.81 18.78
CA ALA A 117 14.41 -9.05 17.53
C ALA A 117 13.56 -9.83 16.52
N MET A 118 13.72 -11.17 16.46
CA MET A 118 12.91 -12.06 15.62
C MET A 118 11.40 -11.88 15.88
N VAL A 119 10.99 -11.73 17.14
CA VAL A 119 9.57 -11.57 17.51
C VAL A 119 9.00 -10.27 16.94
N PHE A 120 9.76 -9.16 17.00
CA PHE A 120 9.32 -7.88 16.42
C PHE A 120 9.17 -7.98 14.90
N TYR A 121 10.08 -8.68 14.23
CA TYR A 121 10.04 -8.88 12.78
C TYR A 121 8.89 -9.81 12.37
N LEU A 122 8.59 -10.86 13.14
CA LEU A 122 7.43 -11.73 12.89
C LEU A 122 6.09 -11.00 13.06
N ILE A 123 5.97 -10.12 14.06
CA ILE A 123 4.78 -9.28 14.20
C ILE A 123 4.64 -8.36 12.98
N GLY A 124 5.73 -7.73 12.55
CA GLY A 124 5.74 -6.89 11.36
C GLY A 124 5.37 -7.65 10.08
N PHE A 125 5.85 -8.89 9.93
CA PHE A 125 5.48 -9.78 8.85
C PHE A 125 3.97 -10.07 8.86
N GLY A 126 3.41 -10.38 10.03
CA GLY A 126 1.98 -10.59 10.19
C GLY A 126 1.16 -9.36 9.80
N LEU A 127 1.61 -8.16 10.21
CA LEU A 127 0.97 -6.90 9.86
C LEU A 127 0.98 -6.66 8.34
N PHE A 128 2.15 -6.79 7.68
CA PHE A 128 2.23 -6.62 6.22
C PHE A 128 1.44 -7.68 5.45
N CYS A 129 1.39 -8.92 5.95
CA CYS A 129 0.58 -9.98 5.36
C CYS A 129 -0.92 -9.64 5.41
N VAL A 130 -1.42 -9.21 6.58
CA VAL A 130 -2.81 -8.76 6.74
C VAL A 130 -3.09 -7.55 5.85
N GLU A 131 -2.19 -6.56 5.83
CA GLU A 131 -2.30 -5.37 4.99
C GLU A 131 -2.37 -5.72 3.50
N SER A 132 -1.56 -6.67 3.03
CA SER A 132 -1.62 -7.19 1.65
C SER A 132 -2.97 -7.82 1.34
N LEU A 133 -3.49 -8.66 2.22
CA LEU A 133 -4.78 -9.33 2.03
C LEU A 133 -5.94 -8.33 2.03
N ILE A 134 -5.95 -7.38 2.97
CA ILE A 134 -6.95 -6.31 3.02
C ILE A 134 -6.84 -5.46 1.75
N SER A 135 -5.64 -5.11 1.30
CA SER A 135 -5.44 -4.32 0.09
C SER A 135 -6.00 -5.01 -1.15
N ILE A 136 -5.78 -6.32 -1.31
CA ILE A 136 -6.38 -7.11 -2.40
C ILE A 136 -7.91 -7.12 -2.31
N TRP A 137 -8.47 -7.24 -1.10
CA TRP A 137 -9.91 -7.17 -0.91
C TRP A 137 -10.47 -5.78 -1.24
N VAL A 138 -9.81 -4.70 -0.83
CA VAL A 138 -10.24 -3.31 -1.10
C VAL A 138 -10.31 -3.04 -2.61
N ILE A 139 -9.29 -3.40 -3.39
CA ILE A 139 -9.31 -3.14 -4.83
C ILE A 139 -10.47 -3.87 -5.52
N GLN A 140 -10.84 -5.07 -5.04
CA GLN A 140 -12.02 -5.79 -5.52
C GLN A 140 -13.32 -5.03 -5.18
N GLN A 141 -13.47 -4.52 -3.95
CA GLN A 141 -14.65 -3.73 -3.55
C GLN A 141 -14.79 -2.46 -4.39
N VAL A 142 -13.69 -1.73 -4.58
CA VAL A 142 -13.69 -0.50 -5.40
C VAL A 142 -13.98 -0.80 -6.86
N TYR A 143 -13.44 -1.90 -7.39
CA TYR A 143 -13.73 -2.35 -8.76
C TYR A 143 -15.20 -2.72 -8.96
N MET A 144 -15.80 -3.45 -8.02
CA MET A 144 -17.24 -3.79 -8.07
C MET A 144 -18.10 -2.52 -8.00
N TYR A 145 -17.77 -1.57 -7.12
CA TYR A 145 -18.45 -0.28 -7.03
C TYR A 145 -18.35 0.52 -8.34
N PHE A 146 -17.14 0.59 -8.92
CA PHE A 146 -16.90 1.30 -10.17
C PHE A 146 -17.65 0.67 -11.37
N ARG A 147 -17.77 -0.66 -11.41
CA ARG A 147 -18.54 -1.35 -12.45
C ARG A 147 -20.04 -1.26 -12.26
N GLY A 148 -20.52 -1.38 -11.02
CA GLY A 148 -21.94 -1.31 -10.69
C GLY A 148 -22.54 0.08 -10.89
N SER A 149 -21.73 1.13 -10.85
CA SER A 149 -22.15 2.52 -11.05
C SER A 149 -22.33 2.95 -12.52
N GLY A 150 -22.12 2.06 -13.50
CA GLY A 150 -22.31 2.38 -14.93
C GLY A 150 -21.23 3.28 -15.55
N LYS A 151 -20.33 3.84 -14.74
CA LYS A 151 -19.24 4.75 -15.14
C LYS A 151 -18.28 4.17 -16.17
N ALA A 152 -18.02 2.87 -16.07
CA ALA A 152 -17.20 2.18 -17.06
C ALA A 152 -17.81 2.26 -18.47
N ALA A 153 -19.14 2.19 -18.56
CA ALA A 153 -19.86 2.31 -19.83
C ALA A 153 -19.96 3.78 -20.29
N GLU A 154 -20.13 4.72 -19.36
CA GLU A 154 -20.15 6.16 -19.64
C GLU A 154 -18.80 6.66 -20.20
N MET A 155 -17.68 6.36 -19.51
CA MET A 155 -16.34 6.70 -20.03
C MET A 155 -16.09 6.12 -21.42
N LYS A 156 -16.54 4.88 -21.68
CA LYS A 156 -16.36 4.26 -22.99
C LYS A 156 -17.12 5.03 -24.07
N ARG A 157 -18.35 5.47 -23.77
CA ARG A 157 -19.18 6.30 -24.67
C ARG A 157 -18.56 7.68 -24.89
N GLU A 158 -18.09 8.34 -23.83
CA GLU A 158 -17.42 9.65 -23.93
C GLU A 158 -16.12 9.58 -24.73
N ALA A 159 -15.26 8.58 -24.47
CA ALA A 159 -14.03 8.37 -25.22
C ALA A 159 -14.31 8.13 -26.71
N THR A 160 -15.32 7.30 -27.02
CA THR A 160 -15.74 7.04 -28.40
C THR A 160 -16.23 8.33 -29.07
N ARG A 161 -17.04 9.14 -28.37
CA ARG A 161 -17.52 10.43 -28.87
C ARG A 161 -16.36 11.41 -29.10
N GLN A 162 -15.39 11.49 -28.19
CA GLN A 162 -14.21 12.34 -28.37
C GLN A 162 -13.36 11.90 -29.56
N THR A 163 -13.13 10.59 -29.73
CA THR A 163 -12.39 10.09 -30.89
C THR A 163 -13.12 10.36 -32.20
N MET A 164 -14.46 10.28 -32.23
CA MET A 164 -15.24 10.64 -33.41
C MET A 164 -15.16 12.13 -33.73
N MET A 165 -15.22 13.01 -32.72
CA MET A 165 -15.10 14.46 -32.91
C MET A 165 -13.68 14.88 -33.34
N ALA A 166 -12.65 14.16 -32.93
CA ALA A 166 -11.27 14.42 -33.36
C ALA A 166 -10.94 13.89 -34.77
N ALA A 167 -11.81 13.05 -35.34
CA ALA A 167 -11.65 12.46 -36.66
C ALA A 167 -12.51 13.14 -37.76
N LEU A 168 -13.36 14.10 -37.37
CA LEU A 168 -14.12 14.99 -38.26
C LEU A 168 -13.36 16.30 -38.46
#